data_AF-A0A7M3YUR5-F1
#
_entry.id   AF-A0A7M3YUR5-F1
#
_cell.length_a   1.000
_cell.length_b   1.000
_cell.length_c   1.000
_cell.angle_alpha   90.00
_cell.angle_beta   90.00
_cell.angle_gamma   90.00
#
_symmetry.space_group_name_H-M   'P 1'
#
loop_
_entity.id
_entity.type
_entity.pdbx_description
1 polymer ?
#
loop_
_entity_poly.entity_id
_entity_poly.type
_entity_poly.pdbx_seq_one_letter_code
_entity_poly.pdbx_strand_id
1 'polypeptide(L)'
;MPVVKPNDQQLTFLEGLRCQVLESMAQISFLGTVDLSPLVGVRLGVLRSSATQRHGVTRWNVEPSGELAVDVVDLHPGLLNEEWRDYALFVMYHEFLHVLGHRAHDAVFRNMEAQWPDQSGASRGKAFTHQRRLMRAKWHWVCSTCDLRFPRQRRGGGRYLCRTCRTVLVDVPMQDIQ
;
A
#
# COMPACT_ATOMS: atom_id res chain seq x y z
N MET A 1 4.66 -5.99 -16.57
CA MET A 1 3.55 -4.99 -16.48
C MET A 1 4.16 -3.62 -16.76
N PRO A 2 3.51 -2.72 -17.51
CA PRO A 2 4.09 -1.40 -17.77
C PRO A 2 4.26 -0.63 -16.46
N VAL A 3 5.46 -0.11 -16.24
CA VAL A 3 5.82 0.76 -15.12
C VAL A 3 5.13 2.11 -15.34
N VAL A 4 4.41 2.59 -14.33
CA VAL A 4 3.83 3.94 -14.37
C VAL A 4 4.87 4.90 -13.85
N LYS A 5 5.18 5.95 -14.63
CA LYS A 5 6.12 6.98 -14.20
C LYS A 5 5.41 8.00 -13.31
N PRO A 6 6.02 8.41 -12.18
CA PRO A 6 5.51 9.55 -11.42
C PRO A 6 5.64 10.83 -12.25
N ASN A 7 4.74 11.79 -12.02
CA ASN A 7 4.96 13.17 -12.46
C ASN A 7 5.91 13.90 -11.49
N ASP A 8 6.33 15.12 -11.84
CA ASP A 8 7.33 15.87 -11.05
C ASP A 8 6.89 16.14 -9.61
N GLN A 9 5.60 16.44 -9.40
CA GLN A 9 5.04 16.66 -8.07
C GLN A 9 5.06 15.37 -7.22
N GLN A 10 4.69 14.24 -7.83
CA GLN A 10 4.73 12.94 -7.18
C GLN A 10 6.14 12.51 -6.84
N LEU A 11 7.09 12.73 -7.76
CA LEU A 11 8.50 12.44 -7.52
C LEU A 11 9.05 13.30 -6.38
N THR A 12 8.74 14.60 -6.37
CA THR A 12 9.12 15.50 -5.26
C THR A 12 8.57 15.01 -3.92
N PHE A 13 7.30 14.58 -3.88
CA PHE A 13 6.69 14.03 -2.67
C PHE A 13 7.38 12.74 -2.21
N LEU A 14 7.64 11.82 -3.14
CA LEU A 14 8.35 10.56 -2.88
C LEU A 14 9.76 10.79 -2.33
N GLU A 15 10.50 11.74 -2.89
CA GLU A 15 11.82 12.14 -2.39
C GLU A 15 11.74 12.74 -0.98
N GLY A 16 10.74 13.57 -0.72
CA GLY A 16 10.48 14.09 0.62
C GLY A 16 10.17 12.99 1.64
N LEU A 17 9.41 11.95 1.24
CA LEU A 17 9.19 10.77 2.08
C LEU A 17 10.49 10.00 2.32
N ARG A 18 11.33 9.81 1.28
CA ARG A 18 12.62 9.11 1.41
C ARG A 18 13.49 9.76 2.46
N CYS A 19 13.69 11.08 2.39
CA CYS A 19 14.51 11.81 3.37
C CYS A 19 14.05 11.53 4.81
N GLN A 20 12.76 11.68 5.08
CA GLN A 20 12.21 11.48 6.43
C GLN A 20 12.25 10.03 6.91
N VAL A 21 12.01 9.07 6.02
CA VAL A 21 12.11 7.66 6.36
C VAL A 21 13.56 7.32 6.71
N LEU A 22 14.54 7.81 5.94
CA LEU A 22 15.96 7.61 6.24
C LEU A 22 16.38 8.26 7.56
N GLU A 23 15.93 9.50 7.82
CA GLU A 23 16.14 10.17 9.10
C GLU A 23 15.57 9.36 10.27
N SER A 24 14.35 8.85 10.11
CA SER A 24 13.69 8.00 11.13
C SER A 24 14.44 6.68 11.33
N MET A 25 14.83 6.02 10.23
CA MET A 25 15.58 4.75 10.26
C MET A 25 16.94 4.90 10.96
N ALA A 26 17.62 6.03 10.78
CA ALA A 26 18.89 6.32 11.45
C ALA A 26 18.77 6.40 12.98
N GLN A 27 17.58 6.67 13.51
CA GLN A 27 17.32 6.71 14.96
C GLN A 27 16.90 5.33 15.52
N ILE A 28 16.60 4.35 14.66
CA ILE A 28 16.19 3.02 15.09
C ILE A 28 17.43 2.21 15.45
N SER A 29 17.55 1.82 16.72
CA SER A 29 18.79 1.25 17.28
C SER A 29 19.29 -0.01 16.54
N PHE A 30 18.39 -0.89 16.07
CA PHE A 30 18.81 -2.11 15.36
C PHE A 30 19.35 -1.83 13.94
N LEU A 31 19.02 -0.67 13.36
CA LEU A 31 19.50 -0.24 12.04
C LEU A 31 20.83 0.53 12.12
N GLY A 32 21.31 0.84 13.33
CA GLY A 32 22.52 1.66 13.52
C GLY A 32 23.80 1.08 12.88
N THR A 33 23.83 -0.22 12.59
CA THR A 33 24.94 -0.91 11.91
C THR A 33 24.60 -1.35 10.49
N VAL A 34 23.38 -1.09 10.01
CA VAL A 34 22.93 -1.49 8.68
C VAL A 34 23.34 -0.43 7.66
N ASP A 35 23.92 -0.85 6.54
CA ASP A 35 24.22 0.05 5.44
C ASP A 35 22.91 0.50 4.76
N LEU A 36 22.54 1.77 4.98
CA LEU A 36 21.37 2.40 4.37
C LEU A 36 21.65 3.04 3.01
N SER A 37 22.91 3.04 2.54
CA SER A 37 23.28 3.64 1.25
C SER A 37 22.47 3.11 0.04
N PRO A 38 22.06 1.81 -0.02
CA PRO A 38 21.22 1.33 -1.13
C PRO A 38 19.86 2.04 -1.23
N LEU A 39 19.33 2.55 -0.10
CA LEU A 39 18.03 3.21 -0.03
C LEU A 39 18.05 4.63 -0.61
N VAL A 40 19.22 5.27 -0.66
CA VAL A 40 19.39 6.60 -1.25
C VAL A 40 19.27 6.53 -2.77
N GLY A 41 19.85 5.49 -3.37
CA GLY A 41 19.92 5.33 -4.83
C GLY A 41 18.76 4.57 -5.46
N VAL A 42 17.94 3.86 -4.66
CA VAL A 42 16.85 3.04 -5.21
C VAL A 42 15.84 3.91 -5.95
N ARG A 43 15.46 3.54 -7.18
CA ARG A 43 14.48 4.31 -7.95
C ARG A 43 13.13 4.32 -7.22
N LEU A 44 12.45 5.46 -7.22
CA LEU A 44 11.09 5.61 -6.71
C LEU A 44 10.10 5.72 -7.87
N GLY A 45 8.96 5.06 -7.71
CA GLY A 45 7.92 5.03 -8.73
C GLY A 45 6.53 5.02 -8.12
N VAL A 46 5.53 4.81 -8.97
CA VAL A 46 4.14 4.73 -8.55
C VAL A 46 3.43 3.49 -9.09
N LEU A 47 2.57 2.93 -8.26
CA LEU A 47 1.65 1.90 -8.68
C LEU A 47 0.60 2.49 -9.64
N ARG A 48 -0.07 1.60 -10.39
CA ARG A 48 -1.30 2.00 -11.09
C ARG A 48 -2.32 2.52 -10.08
N SER A 49 -2.93 3.66 -10.38
CA SER A 49 -4.01 4.27 -9.58
C SER A 49 -5.23 3.37 -9.37
N SER A 50 -5.32 2.26 -10.10
CA SER A 50 -6.35 1.25 -9.98
C SER A 50 -6.12 0.20 -8.91
N ALA A 51 -4.93 0.13 -8.33
CA ALA A 51 -4.65 -0.78 -7.22
C ALA A 51 -5.47 -0.38 -5.99
N THR A 52 -6.10 -1.37 -5.34
CA THR A 52 -6.93 -1.13 -4.14
C THR A 52 -6.43 -1.87 -2.91
N GLN A 53 -5.49 -2.80 -3.07
CA GLN A 53 -4.94 -3.63 -1.98
C GLN A 53 -3.43 -3.46 -1.81
N ARG A 54 -2.71 -3.23 -2.91
CA ARG A 54 -1.27 -3.04 -2.91
C ARG A 54 -0.99 -1.56 -2.75
N HIS A 55 -0.27 -1.19 -1.70
CA HIS A 55 0.00 0.20 -1.32
C HIS A 55 1.46 0.59 -1.57
N GLY A 56 2.38 -0.36 -1.37
CA GLY A 56 3.77 -0.31 -1.80
C GLY A 56 4.14 -1.58 -2.55
N VAL A 57 5.23 -1.53 -3.33
CA VAL A 57 5.94 -2.74 -3.78
C VAL A 57 7.37 -2.41 -4.16
N THR A 58 8.30 -3.20 -3.64
CA THR A 58 9.66 -3.32 -4.17
C THR A 58 9.66 -4.28 -5.36
N ARG A 59 10.30 -3.91 -6.45
CA ARG A 59 10.50 -4.76 -7.63
C ARG A 59 11.96 -5.10 -7.78
N TRP A 60 12.23 -6.25 -8.36
CA TRP A 60 13.58 -6.73 -8.64
C TRP A 60 13.70 -7.17 -10.09
N ASN A 61 14.89 -7.01 -10.64
CA ASN A 61 15.33 -7.64 -11.87
C ASN A 61 16.19 -8.87 -11.52
N VAL A 62 16.12 -9.88 -12.38
CA VAL A 62 17.04 -11.03 -12.31
C VAL A 62 18.22 -10.69 -13.19
N GLU A 63 19.40 -10.56 -12.59
CA GLU A 63 20.65 -10.34 -13.31
C GLU A 63 21.08 -11.61 -14.05
N PRO A 64 21.98 -11.53 -15.06
CA PRO A 64 22.50 -12.70 -15.75
C PRO A 64 23.16 -13.74 -14.81
N SER A 65 23.66 -13.32 -13.64
CA SER A 65 24.20 -14.19 -12.59
C SER A 65 23.13 -15.01 -11.86
N GLY A 66 21.85 -14.69 -12.05
CA GLY A 66 20.72 -15.23 -11.29
C GLY A 66 20.43 -14.46 -9.99
N GLU A 67 21.25 -13.47 -9.65
CA GLU A 67 21.04 -12.62 -8.48
C GLU A 67 19.87 -11.64 -8.71
N LEU A 68 19.20 -11.28 -7.61
CA LEU A 68 18.11 -10.31 -7.64
C LEU A 68 18.62 -8.92 -7.31
N ALA A 69 18.61 -8.03 -8.30
CA ALA A 69 18.92 -6.61 -8.14
C ALA A 69 17.63 -5.81 -7.92
N VAL A 70 17.63 -4.91 -6.95
CA VAL A 70 16.48 -4.02 -6.68
C VAL A 70 16.32 -3.05 -7.85
N ASP A 71 15.11 -2.97 -8.39
CA ASP A 71 14.78 -2.15 -9.56
C ASP A 71 14.11 -0.82 -9.17
N VAL A 72 13.01 -0.89 -8.43
CA VAL A 72 12.19 0.27 -8.06
C VAL A 72 11.34 -0.03 -6.82
N VAL A 73 11.13 0.99 -5.98
CA VAL A 73 10.10 1.01 -4.93
C VAL A 73 8.95 1.87 -5.42
N ASP A 74 7.79 1.24 -5.67
CA ASP A 74 6.58 1.96 -6.07
C ASP A 74 5.66 2.16 -4.87
N LEU A 75 5.14 3.37 -4.69
CA LEU A 75 4.02 3.65 -3.77
C LEU A 75 2.72 3.90 -4.54
N HIS A 76 1.58 3.69 -3.89
CA HIS A 76 0.29 4.03 -4.48
C HIS A 76 0.15 5.55 -4.62
N PRO A 77 -0.18 6.11 -5.79
CA PRO A 77 -0.21 7.57 -6.01
C PRO A 77 -1.21 8.30 -5.11
N GLY A 78 -2.28 7.62 -4.69
CA GLY A 78 -3.24 8.14 -3.70
C GLY A 78 -2.68 8.35 -2.28
N LEU A 79 -1.47 7.88 -1.98
CA LEU A 79 -0.76 8.18 -0.73
C LEU A 79 0.01 9.51 -0.79
N LEU A 80 0.20 10.07 -1.98
CA LEU A 80 1.09 11.21 -2.21
C LEU A 80 0.34 12.54 -1.99
N ASN A 81 -0.10 12.75 -0.76
CA ASN A 81 -0.75 13.97 -0.27
C ASN A 81 -0.65 14.03 1.27
N GLU A 82 -0.96 15.18 1.85
CA GLU A 82 -0.86 15.41 3.30
C GLU A 82 -1.81 14.55 4.14
N GLU A 83 -3.01 14.22 3.64
CA GLU A 83 -3.99 13.41 4.37
C GLU A 83 -3.42 12.02 4.72
N TRP A 84 -2.63 11.43 3.82
CA TRP A 84 -2.11 10.05 3.93
C TRP A 84 -0.61 9.99 4.20
N ARG A 85 0.03 11.12 4.46
CA ARG A 85 1.48 11.25 4.53
C ARG A 85 2.11 10.37 5.61
N ASP A 86 1.51 10.30 6.79
CA ASP A 86 1.91 9.43 7.90
C ASP A 86 1.95 7.94 7.50
N TYR A 87 0.91 7.48 6.81
CA TYR A 87 0.83 6.12 6.30
C TYR A 87 1.77 5.90 5.13
N ALA A 88 1.98 6.91 4.28
CA ALA A 88 2.92 6.85 3.17
C ALA A 88 4.37 6.66 3.66
N LEU A 89 4.77 7.32 4.75
CA LEU A 89 6.06 7.12 5.41
C LEU A 89 6.22 5.67 5.86
N PHE A 90 5.21 5.12 6.55
CA PHE A 90 5.23 3.72 6.98
C PHE A 90 5.31 2.74 5.80
N VAL A 91 4.54 2.97 4.72
CA VAL A 91 4.60 2.12 3.53
C VAL A 91 5.99 2.17 2.89
N MET A 92 6.61 3.36 2.80
CA MET A 92 7.97 3.46 2.26
C MET A 92 9.00 2.77 3.15
N TYR A 93 8.89 2.91 4.48
CA TYR A 93 9.71 2.17 5.43
C TYR A 93 9.58 0.65 5.24
N HIS A 94 8.36 0.14 5.11
CA HIS A 94 8.09 -1.27 4.82
C HIS A 94 8.80 -1.75 3.55
N GLU A 95 8.69 -0.99 2.45
CA GLU A 95 9.37 -1.33 1.20
C GLU A 95 10.89 -1.23 1.31
N PHE A 96 11.42 -0.31 2.13
CA PHE A 96 12.86 -0.21 2.38
C PHE A 96 13.41 -1.41 3.15
N LEU A 97 12.65 -1.99 4.08
CA LEU A 97 13.02 -3.27 4.69
C LEU A 97 13.18 -4.38 3.64
N HIS A 98 12.34 -4.39 2.60
CA HIS A 98 12.50 -5.31 1.47
C HIS A 98 13.77 -5.03 0.65
N VAL A 99 14.12 -3.75 0.44
CA VAL A 99 15.37 -3.35 -0.23
C VAL A 99 16.60 -3.83 0.55
N LEU A 100 16.55 -3.75 1.89
CA LEU A 100 17.61 -4.25 2.79
C LEU A 100 17.70 -5.79 2.87
N GLY A 101 16.87 -6.51 2.12
CA GLY A 101 16.95 -7.98 2.00
C GLY A 101 15.92 -8.75 2.83
N HIS A 102 15.11 -8.07 3.65
CA HIS A 102 14.05 -8.73 4.43
C HIS A 102 12.80 -8.94 3.57
N ARG A 103 12.85 -9.93 2.67
CA ARG A 103 11.81 -10.17 1.64
C ARG A 103 10.58 -10.90 2.16
N ALA A 104 10.75 -11.77 3.15
CA ALA A 104 9.65 -12.52 3.74
C ALA A 104 9.02 -11.71 4.89
N HIS A 105 7.69 -11.68 4.97
CA HIS A 105 6.97 -11.10 6.11
C HIS A 105 6.97 -12.02 7.34
N ASP A 106 8.14 -12.55 7.70
CA ASP A 106 8.34 -13.43 8.85
C ASP A 106 8.40 -12.66 10.18
N ALA A 107 8.63 -13.37 11.29
CA ALA A 107 8.67 -12.77 12.62
C ALA A 107 9.77 -11.70 12.76
N VAL A 108 10.90 -11.86 12.07
CA VAL A 108 12.00 -10.88 12.09
C VAL A 108 11.55 -9.61 11.39
N PHE A 109 11.01 -9.74 10.17
CA PHE A 109 10.45 -8.61 9.43
C PHE A 109 9.38 -7.87 10.24
N ARG A 110 8.44 -8.61 10.88
CA ARG A 110 7.36 -8.00 11.66
C ARG A 110 7.88 -7.28 12.90
N ASN A 111 8.93 -7.78 13.54
CA ASN A 111 9.57 -7.08 14.65
C ASN A 111 10.23 -5.78 14.18
N MET A 112 10.94 -5.81 13.04
CA MET A 112 11.52 -4.62 12.43
C MET A 112 10.44 -3.59 12.06
N GLU A 113 9.41 -4.02 11.34
CA GLU A 113 8.26 -3.21 10.95
C GLU A 113 7.60 -2.51 12.15
N ALA A 114 7.51 -3.21 13.29
CA ALA A 114 6.95 -2.68 14.54
C ALA A 114 7.82 -1.59 15.20
N GLN A 115 9.09 -1.42 14.81
CA GLN A 115 9.96 -0.35 15.33
C GLN A 115 9.69 1.01 14.68
N TRP A 116 8.79 1.09 13.69
CA TRP A 116 8.40 2.38 13.13
C TRP A 116 7.79 3.29 14.22
N PRO A 117 8.24 4.55 14.39
CA PRO A 117 7.83 5.37 15.53
C PRO A 117 6.33 5.74 15.52
N ASP A 118 5.74 5.97 14.35
CA ASP A 118 4.34 6.35 14.22
C ASP A 118 3.42 5.14 14.00
N GLN A 119 3.01 4.52 15.10
CA GLN A 119 2.08 3.39 15.10
C GLN A 119 0.66 3.78 14.65
N SER A 120 0.27 5.04 14.86
CA SER A 120 -1.04 5.54 14.42
C SER A 120 -1.10 5.53 12.90
N GLY A 121 -0.12 6.18 12.24
CA GLY A 121 0.03 6.18 10.79
C GLY A 121 0.12 4.77 10.21
N ALA A 122 0.96 3.91 10.79
CA ALA A 122 1.14 2.52 10.36
C ALA A 122 -0.17 1.71 10.32
N SER A 123 -1.09 1.98 11.25
CA SER A 123 -2.37 1.27 11.37
C SER A 123 -3.41 1.62 10.29
N ARG A 124 -3.18 2.69 9.50
CA ARG A 124 -4.16 3.27 8.58
C ARG A 124 -4.40 2.48 7.28
N GLY A 125 -3.66 1.40 7.05
CA GLY A 125 -3.76 0.63 5.79
C GLY A 125 -5.15 0.08 5.47
N LYS A 126 -5.93 -0.30 6.49
CA LYS A 126 -7.33 -0.73 6.30
C LYS A 126 -8.22 0.42 5.84
N ALA A 127 -8.05 1.61 6.43
CA ALA A 127 -8.78 2.81 6.05
C ALA A 127 -8.43 3.23 4.61
N PHE A 128 -7.14 3.22 4.25
CA PHE A 128 -6.70 3.52 2.89
C PHE A 128 -7.30 2.55 1.87
N THR A 129 -7.22 1.24 2.15
CA THR A 129 -7.85 0.19 1.33
C THR A 129 -9.34 0.46 1.12
N HIS A 130 -10.05 0.77 2.20
CA HIS A 130 -11.47 1.04 2.17
C HIS A 130 -11.79 2.25 1.30
N GLN A 131 -11.08 3.37 1.48
CA GLN A 131 -11.22 4.57 0.67
C GLN A 131 -10.97 4.28 -0.82
N ARG A 132 -9.90 3.53 -1.15
CA ARG A 132 -9.59 3.15 -2.55
C ARG A 132 -10.71 2.29 -3.17
N ARG A 133 -11.31 1.38 -2.38
CA ARG A 133 -12.44 0.55 -2.83
C ARG A 133 -13.69 1.39 -3.08
N LEU A 134 -14.00 2.33 -2.18
CA LEU A 134 -15.14 3.24 -2.31
C LEU A 134 -15.03 4.10 -3.57
N MET A 135 -13.89 4.78 -3.78
CA MET A 135 -13.73 5.66 -4.94
C MET A 135 -13.83 4.93 -6.29
N ARG A 136 -13.56 3.62 -6.31
CA ARG A 136 -13.67 2.80 -7.52
C ARG A 136 -15.00 2.06 -7.63
N ALA A 137 -15.83 2.07 -6.58
CA ALA A 137 -17.07 1.33 -6.58
C ALA A 137 -18.04 1.90 -7.61
N LYS A 138 -18.61 1.02 -8.43
CA LYS A 138 -19.75 1.32 -9.30
C LYS A 138 -21.05 0.75 -8.74
N TRP A 139 -20.91 -0.20 -7.81
CA TRP A 139 -21.98 -0.97 -7.21
C TRP A 139 -21.68 -1.19 -5.73
N HIS A 140 -22.72 -1.33 -4.93
CA HIS A 140 -22.67 -1.95 -3.63
C HIS A 140 -23.43 -3.28 -3.69
N TRP A 141 -22.83 -4.31 -3.11
CA TRP A 141 -23.58 -5.51 -2.77
C TRP A 141 -24.15 -5.30 -1.38
N VAL A 142 -25.47 -5.25 -1.27
CA VAL A 142 -26.19 -4.91 -0.03
C VAL A 142 -26.96 -6.11 0.46
N CYS A 143 -26.86 -6.41 1.76
CA CYS A 143 -27.71 -7.41 2.39
C CYS A 143 -29.05 -6.77 2.78
N SER A 144 -30.15 -7.25 2.20
CA SER A 144 -31.50 -6.74 2.52
C SER A 144 -31.96 -7.04 3.96
N THR A 145 -31.24 -7.90 4.70
CA THR A 145 -31.60 -8.29 6.08
C THR A 145 -30.87 -7.49 7.15
N CYS A 146 -29.58 -7.17 6.94
CA CYS A 146 -28.73 -6.50 7.94
C CYS A 146 -28.05 -5.22 7.45
N ASP A 147 -28.39 -4.78 6.24
CA ASP A 147 -27.83 -3.61 5.55
C ASP A 147 -26.29 -3.57 5.45
N LEU A 148 -25.61 -4.71 5.63
CA LEU A 148 -24.17 -4.78 5.36
C LEU A 148 -23.90 -4.51 3.88
N ARG A 149 -23.02 -3.53 3.63
CA ARG A 149 -22.69 -3.05 2.27
C ARG A 149 -21.25 -3.38 1.91
N PHE A 150 -21.06 -3.83 0.67
CA PHE A 150 -19.74 -4.17 0.14
C PHE A 150 -19.49 -3.40 -1.16
N PRO A 151 -18.60 -2.38 -1.17
CA PRO A 151 -18.29 -1.60 -2.37
C PRO A 151 -17.58 -2.46 -3.42
N ARG A 152 -18.04 -2.41 -4.68
CA ARG A 152 -17.58 -3.27 -5.77
C ARG A 152 -17.57 -2.54 -7.12
N GLN A 153 -16.65 -2.95 -7.98
CA GLN A 153 -16.55 -2.44 -9.35
C GLN A 153 -17.56 -3.11 -10.31
N ARG A 154 -18.09 -4.28 -9.94
CA ARG A 154 -18.96 -5.12 -10.77
C ARG A 154 -20.15 -5.62 -9.96
N ARG A 155 -21.24 -5.92 -10.66
CA ARG A 155 -22.42 -6.60 -10.12
C ARG A 155 -22.07 -8.01 -9.64
N GLY A 156 -22.71 -8.42 -8.56
CA GLY A 156 -22.67 -9.76 -8.01
C GLY A 156 -23.52 -10.73 -8.81
N GLY A 157 -24.68 -10.28 -9.29
CA GLY A 157 -25.62 -11.08 -10.08
C GLY A 157 -26.23 -12.23 -9.28
N GLY A 158 -26.52 -12.01 -8.00
CA GLY A 158 -27.12 -13.01 -7.11
C GLY A 158 -26.19 -14.14 -6.65
N ARG A 159 -24.89 -14.10 -6.99
CA ARG A 159 -23.93 -15.17 -6.69
C ARG A 159 -23.35 -15.15 -5.27
N TYR A 160 -23.53 -14.06 -4.54
CA TYR A 160 -22.87 -13.84 -3.26
C TYR A 160 -23.89 -13.77 -2.14
N LEU A 161 -23.58 -14.43 -1.02
CA LEU A 161 -24.39 -14.41 0.20
C LEU A 161 -23.76 -13.51 1.24
N CYS A 162 -24.60 -12.85 2.04
CA CYS A 162 -24.18 -12.21 3.27
C CYS A 162 -23.60 -13.26 4.23
N ARG A 163 -22.41 -13.01 4.78
CA ARG A 163 -21.77 -13.94 5.72
C ARG A 163 -22.52 -14.06 7.05
N THR A 164 -23.26 -13.02 7.43
CA THR A 164 -24.03 -12.99 8.68
C THR A 164 -25.41 -13.62 8.49
N CYS A 165 -26.17 -13.18 7.49
CA CYS A 165 -27.59 -13.57 7.32
C CYS A 165 -27.81 -14.72 6.35
N ARG A 166 -26.80 -15.10 5.55
CA ARG A 166 -26.90 -16.03 4.41
C ARG A 166 -27.90 -15.62 3.31
N THR A 167 -28.45 -14.41 3.37
CA THR A 167 -29.29 -13.82 2.32
C THR A 167 -28.46 -13.46 1.09
N VAL A 168 -29.02 -13.69 -0.10
CA VAL A 168 -28.42 -13.25 -1.37
C VAL A 168 -28.24 -11.73 -1.37
N LEU A 169 -27.04 -11.27 -1.70
CA LEU A 169 -26.74 -9.84 -1.77
C LEU A 169 -27.35 -9.22 -3.04
N VAL A 170 -27.99 -8.07 -2.85
CA VAL A 170 -28.61 -7.29 -3.92
C VAL A 170 -27.59 -6.30 -4.48
N ASP A 171 -27.58 -6.15 -5.81
CA ASP A 171 -26.77 -5.17 -6.51
C ASP A 171 -27.46 -3.80 -6.49
N VAL A 172 -26.84 -2.80 -5.85
CA VAL A 172 -27.32 -1.42 -5.84
C VAL A 172 -26.27 -0.53 -6.53
N PRO A 173 -26.64 0.26 -7.57
CA PRO A 173 -25.72 1.21 -8.19
C PRO A 173 -25.17 2.22 -7.19
N MET A 174 -23.92 2.67 -7.36
CA MET A 174 -23.33 3.62 -6.41
C MET A 174 -24.14 4.93 -6.30
N GLN A 175 -24.67 5.44 -7.40
CA GLN A 175 -25.53 6.64 -7.41
C GLN A 175 -26.80 6.52 -6.55
N ASP A 176 -27.25 5.30 -6.25
CA ASP A 176 -28.48 5.03 -5.50
C ASP A 176 -28.18 4.66 -4.03
N ILE A 177 -26.91 4.75 -3.61
CA ILE A 177 -26.48 4.49 -2.24
C ILE A 177 -26.47 5.80 -1.47
N GLN A 178 -27.38 5.91 -0.50
CA GLN A 178 -27.41 6.96 0.53
C GLN A 178 -26.32 6.74 1.59
#